data_AF-A0A3R8IUF9-F1
#
_entry.id   AF-A0A3R8IUF9-F1
#
_cell.length_a   1.000
_cell.length_b   1.000
_cell.length_c   1.000
_cell.angle_alpha   90.00
_cell.angle_beta   90.00
_cell.angle_gamma   90.00
#
_symmetry.space_group_name_H-M   'P 1'
#
loop_
_entity.id
_entity.type
_entity.pdbx_description
1 polymer ?
#
loop_
_entity_poly.entity_id
_entity_poly.type
_entity_poly.pdbx_seq_one_letter_code
_entity_poly.pdbx_strand_id
1 'polypeptide(L)'
;MPTDFLHGVEVLEVNNGPRAIRTVKTSVIGIVGTAPEADVTAFPLNKPVLIAASRREAALLGETGTLPAALDDIFDQAGAVVIVVRVAPGEGATPEAIAAATLTNIIGGVGIDGSTGIQCLVDAESVVGFSPKILIATGFTDKKACADELLSIADRLRAIVVLDGPNTTDEAAITYAGDFGNARAFLVDPGVKVFANGDETVRPASARVAGLIAKSDNDRGFWWSPSNQEILGITGTARPVDFLLGDPNSRANLLNEQNVATIIRQDGFRLWGNRTLSSDPKFAFLSTRRTADVIADSIKRGHMWANDRPVSRQLCESIADSVNSYLRSLVAMGAILGGVCWYDRADNENNELAQGKIRFRYKFTPPPPAERLTFVSETVEDYYDVIFG
;
A
#
# COMPACT_ATOMS: atom_id res chain seq x y z
N MET A 1 8.81 47.76 -3.22
CA MET A 1 7.61 48.60 -3.04
C MET A 1 7.56 49.56 -4.22
N PRO A 2 6.51 49.55 -5.05
CA PRO A 2 6.39 50.52 -6.14
C PRO A 2 6.27 51.93 -5.52
N THR A 3 7.04 52.87 -6.04
CA THR A 3 7.09 54.28 -5.59
C THR A 3 6.17 55.18 -6.42
N ASP A 4 5.11 54.61 -7.01
CA ASP A 4 4.24 55.33 -7.92
C ASP A 4 3.01 55.90 -7.18
N PHE A 5 2.73 57.18 -7.42
CA PHE A 5 1.57 57.88 -6.86
C PHE A 5 0.28 57.32 -7.46
N LEU A 6 -0.56 56.72 -6.61
CA LEU A 6 -1.91 56.26 -6.97
C LEU A 6 -2.97 57.19 -6.37
N HIS A 7 -3.88 57.68 -7.20
CA HIS A 7 -5.12 58.33 -6.75
C HIS A 7 -6.32 57.40 -7.02
N GLY A 8 -6.64 56.52 -6.06
CA GLY A 8 -7.71 55.53 -6.16
C GLY A 8 -7.64 54.46 -5.06
N VAL A 9 -8.53 53.48 -5.09
CA VAL A 9 -8.48 52.30 -4.20
C VAL A 9 -7.81 51.15 -4.95
N GLU A 10 -6.70 50.65 -4.42
CA GLU A 10 -6.04 49.43 -4.89
C GLU A 10 -6.35 48.28 -3.93
N VAL A 11 -6.62 47.11 -4.48
CA VAL A 11 -6.66 45.86 -3.71
C VAL A 11 -5.40 45.09 -4.05
N LEU A 12 -4.48 45.01 -3.09
CA LEU A 12 -3.32 44.14 -3.17
C LEU A 12 -3.69 42.80 -2.53
N GLU A 13 -3.73 41.73 -3.33
CA GLU A 13 -3.86 40.38 -2.81
C GLU A 13 -2.54 39.93 -2.17
N VAL A 14 -2.44 40.16 -0.85
CA VAL A 14 -1.34 39.66 -0.04
C VAL A 14 -1.61 38.19 0.33
N ASN A 15 -1.14 37.27 -0.50
CA ASN A 15 -1.22 35.83 -0.26
C ASN A 15 -0.10 35.34 0.67
N ASN A 16 -0.04 35.88 1.90
CA ASN A 16 0.90 35.47 2.93
C ASN A 16 0.25 34.48 3.89
N GLY A 17 0.68 33.22 3.86
CA GLY A 17 0.24 32.20 4.80
C GLY A 17 0.86 30.83 4.51
N PRO A 18 0.97 29.95 5.52
CA PRO A 18 1.42 28.58 5.32
C PRO A 18 0.42 27.87 4.39
N ARG A 19 0.93 27.31 3.28
CA ARG A 19 0.10 26.55 2.34
C ARG A 19 -0.22 25.19 2.95
N ALA A 20 -1.48 24.79 2.91
CA ALA A 20 -1.91 23.51 3.47
C ALA A 20 -1.40 22.35 2.61
N ILE A 21 -0.80 21.35 3.26
CA ILE A 21 -0.43 20.09 2.63
C ILE A 21 -1.67 19.20 2.60
N ARG A 22 -1.97 18.65 1.42
CA ARG A 22 -2.99 17.62 1.27
C ARG A 22 -2.34 16.24 1.35
N THR A 23 -2.96 15.34 2.10
CA THR A 23 -2.55 13.93 2.14
C THR A 23 -2.73 13.31 0.75
N VAL A 24 -1.73 12.53 0.32
CA VAL A 24 -1.82 11.78 -0.93
C VAL A 24 -2.90 10.71 -0.87
N LYS A 25 -3.52 10.39 -2.01
CA LYS A 25 -4.46 9.25 -2.07
C LYS A 25 -3.69 7.96 -1.81
N THR A 26 -4.11 7.20 -0.81
CA THR A 26 -3.42 5.99 -0.34
C THR A 26 -4.05 4.70 -0.88
N SER A 27 -5.30 4.76 -1.29
CA SER A 27 -6.15 3.66 -1.76
C SER A 27 -6.09 3.44 -3.29
N VAL A 28 -4.95 3.76 -3.93
CA VAL A 28 -4.74 3.56 -5.37
C VAL A 28 -3.97 2.26 -5.57
N ILE A 29 -4.60 1.29 -6.24
CA ILE A 29 -4.02 -0.03 -6.49
C ILE A 29 -3.43 -0.05 -7.90
N GLY A 30 -2.19 -0.51 -8.05
CA GLY A 30 -1.56 -0.83 -9.33
C GLY A 30 -1.57 -2.34 -9.53
N ILE A 31 -2.21 -2.82 -10.59
CA ILE A 31 -2.26 -4.23 -10.94
C ILE A 31 -1.65 -4.49 -12.31
N VAL A 32 -0.85 -5.55 -12.40
CA VAL A 32 -0.28 -6.05 -13.65
C VAL A 32 -0.76 -7.48 -13.87
N GLY A 33 -1.22 -7.78 -15.08
CA GLY A 33 -1.77 -9.10 -15.38
C GLY A 33 -2.11 -9.29 -16.85
N THR A 34 -2.67 -10.46 -17.16
CA THR A 34 -3.10 -10.80 -18.51
C THR A 34 -4.61 -10.63 -18.67
N ALA A 35 -5.02 -10.19 -19.86
CA ALA A 35 -6.41 -10.15 -20.29
C ALA A 35 -6.44 -10.31 -21.82
N PRO A 36 -6.52 -11.54 -22.36
CA PRO A 36 -6.46 -11.78 -23.80
C PRO A 36 -7.62 -11.12 -24.57
N GLU A 37 -8.83 -11.17 -24.00
CA GLU A 37 -10.07 -10.67 -24.62
C GLU A 37 -10.34 -9.19 -24.37
N ALA A 38 -9.46 -8.49 -23.65
CA ALA A 38 -9.69 -7.09 -23.36
C ALA A 38 -9.72 -6.23 -24.62
N ASP A 39 -10.63 -5.26 -24.64
CA ASP A 39 -10.72 -4.24 -25.69
C ASP A 39 -9.35 -3.55 -25.83
N VAL A 40 -8.74 -3.71 -27.00
CA VAL A 40 -7.38 -3.23 -27.28
C VAL A 40 -7.27 -1.70 -27.30
N THR A 41 -8.38 -1.00 -27.51
CA THR A 41 -8.44 0.46 -27.50
C THR A 41 -8.61 1.00 -26.09
N ALA A 42 -9.43 0.35 -25.27
CA ALA A 42 -9.62 0.72 -23.86
C ALA A 42 -8.43 0.28 -22.99
N PHE A 43 -7.88 -0.91 -23.23
CA PHE A 43 -6.76 -1.50 -22.52
C PHE A 43 -5.63 -1.89 -23.48
N PRO A 44 -4.87 -0.91 -23.99
CA PRO A 44 -3.69 -1.19 -24.80
C PRO A 44 -2.61 -1.91 -23.98
N LEU A 45 -1.85 -2.78 -24.65
CA LEU A 45 -0.76 -3.52 -24.02
C LEU A 45 0.33 -2.58 -23.47
N ASN A 46 0.86 -2.91 -22.30
CA ASN A 46 1.96 -2.20 -21.63
C ASN A 46 1.70 -0.69 -21.42
N LYS A 47 0.43 -0.29 -21.26
CA LYS A 47 0.06 1.08 -20.94
C LYS A 47 -0.82 1.11 -19.69
N PRO A 48 -0.51 1.97 -18.70
CA PRO A 48 -1.36 2.16 -17.54
C PRO A 48 -2.71 2.76 -17.94
N VAL A 49 -3.79 2.11 -17.51
CA VAL A 49 -5.17 2.60 -17.68
C VAL A 49 -5.81 2.71 -16.31
N LEU A 50 -6.48 3.83 -16.05
CA LEU A 50 -7.17 4.09 -14.80
C LEU A 50 -8.61 3.60 -14.87
N ILE A 51 -9.02 2.80 -13.88
CA ILE A 51 -10.41 2.44 -13.61
C ILE A 51 -10.83 3.11 -12.31
N ALA A 52 -11.82 4.00 -12.39
CA ALA A 52 -12.30 4.76 -11.24
C ALA A 52 -13.47 4.03 -10.55
N ALA A 53 -13.21 2.84 -10.02
CA ALA A 53 -14.21 1.98 -9.35
C ALA A 53 -15.41 1.55 -10.22
N SER A 54 -15.30 1.68 -11.55
CA SER A 54 -16.38 1.33 -12.47
C SER A 54 -16.30 -0.14 -12.89
N ARG A 55 -17.24 -0.96 -12.40
CA ARG A 55 -17.39 -2.36 -12.87
C ARG A 55 -17.68 -2.45 -14.37
N ARG A 56 -18.27 -1.40 -14.97
CA ARG A 56 -18.54 -1.34 -16.42
C ARG A 56 -17.25 -1.15 -17.23
N GLU A 57 -16.33 -0.33 -16.75
CA GLU A 57 -15.01 -0.17 -17.38
C GLU A 57 -14.20 -1.45 -17.25
N ALA A 58 -14.27 -2.11 -16.08
CA ALA A 58 -13.59 -3.39 -15.87
C ALA A 58 -14.14 -4.52 -16.75
N ALA A 59 -15.43 -4.50 -17.11
CA ALA A 59 -16.02 -5.49 -18.01
C ALA A 59 -15.38 -5.49 -19.41
N LEU A 60 -14.76 -4.38 -19.84
CA LEU A 60 -14.03 -4.30 -21.11
C LEU A 60 -12.73 -5.12 -21.10
N LEU A 61 -12.33 -5.70 -19.97
CA LEU A 61 -11.19 -6.63 -19.89
C LEU A 61 -11.53 -8.05 -20.38
N GLY A 62 -12.81 -8.36 -20.60
CA GLY A 62 -13.28 -9.70 -20.96
C GLY A 62 -13.37 -10.64 -19.77
N GLU A 63 -13.43 -11.95 -20.03
CA GLU A 63 -13.62 -12.98 -18.99
C GLU A 63 -12.37 -13.83 -18.77
N THR A 64 -11.44 -13.82 -19.74
CA THR A 64 -10.21 -14.62 -19.70
C THR A 64 -8.99 -13.85 -19.16
N GLY A 65 -8.03 -14.60 -18.60
CA GLY A 65 -6.80 -14.05 -18.02
C GLY A 65 -6.88 -13.85 -16.51
N THR A 66 -5.93 -13.11 -15.96
CA THR A 66 -5.83 -12.88 -14.51
C THR A 66 -6.49 -11.57 -14.06
N LEU A 67 -6.55 -10.55 -14.93
CA LEU A 67 -7.06 -9.22 -14.56
C LEU A 67 -8.56 -9.17 -14.26
N PRO A 68 -9.45 -9.81 -15.04
CA PRO A 68 -10.90 -9.71 -14.78
C PRO A 68 -11.28 -10.22 -13.40
N ALA A 69 -10.78 -11.41 -13.04
CA ALA A 69 -11.03 -12.02 -11.73
C ALA A 69 -10.43 -11.20 -10.58
N ALA A 70 -9.20 -10.67 -10.76
CA ALA A 70 -8.55 -9.85 -9.74
C ALA A 70 -9.26 -8.51 -9.51
N LEU A 71 -9.82 -7.88 -10.55
CA LEU A 71 -10.61 -6.66 -10.38
C LEU A 71 -11.94 -6.91 -9.68
N ASP A 72 -12.63 -8.01 -9.99
CA ASP A 72 -13.84 -8.39 -9.28
C ASP A 72 -13.55 -8.63 -7.79
N ASP A 73 -12.47 -9.36 -7.50
CA ASP A 73 -11.98 -9.61 -6.14
C ASP A 73 -11.67 -8.30 -5.36
N ILE A 74 -11.09 -7.28 -6.02
CA ILE A 74 -10.86 -5.95 -5.43
C ILE A 74 -12.18 -5.22 -5.19
N PHE A 75 -13.06 -5.19 -6.18
CA PHE A 75 -14.33 -4.44 -6.13
C PHE A 75 -15.38 -5.06 -5.22
N ASP A 76 -15.21 -6.32 -4.82
CA ASP A 76 -15.99 -6.93 -3.75
C ASP A 76 -15.66 -6.35 -2.38
N GLN A 77 -14.43 -5.87 -2.16
CA GLN A 77 -14.05 -5.24 -0.90
C GLN A 77 -14.42 -3.75 -0.88
N ALA A 78 -14.02 -3.02 -1.91
CA ALA A 78 -14.25 -1.58 -2.01
C ALA A 78 -14.23 -1.08 -3.45
N GLY A 79 -14.96 0.01 -3.71
CA GLY A 79 -14.81 0.81 -4.93
C GLY A 79 -13.49 1.56 -4.97
N ALA A 80 -12.38 0.83 -5.16
CA ALA A 80 -11.04 1.38 -5.20
C ALA A 80 -10.71 1.97 -6.58
N VAL A 81 -9.76 2.91 -6.61
CA VAL A 81 -9.17 3.39 -7.87
C VAL A 81 -8.07 2.41 -8.25
N VAL A 82 -8.17 1.80 -9.44
CA VAL A 82 -7.23 0.78 -9.90
C VAL A 82 -6.56 1.22 -11.18
N ILE A 83 -5.23 1.13 -11.21
CA ILE A 83 -4.40 1.34 -12.39
C ILE A 83 -4.05 -0.04 -12.93
N VAL A 84 -4.58 -0.36 -14.10
CA VAL A 84 -4.41 -1.64 -14.76
C VAL A 84 -3.32 -1.52 -15.83
N VAL A 85 -2.34 -2.41 -15.77
CA VAL A 85 -1.38 -2.64 -16.85
C VAL A 85 -1.64 -4.01 -17.44
N ARG A 86 -2.15 -4.02 -18.67
CA ARG A 86 -2.41 -5.25 -19.42
C ARG A 86 -1.13 -5.71 -20.12
N VAL A 87 -0.82 -6.98 -19.95
CA VAL A 87 0.32 -7.65 -20.59
C VAL A 87 -0.18 -8.79 -21.48
N ALA A 88 0.53 -9.05 -22.58
CA ALA A 88 0.21 -10.14 -23.48
C ALA A 88 0.53 -11.50 -22.82
N PRO A 89 -0.36 -12.50 -22.94
CA PRO A 89 -0.02 -13.88 -22.61
C PRO A 89 1.24 -14.34 -23.35
N GLY A 90 2.03 -15.18 -22.71
CA GLY A 90 3.19 -15.80 -23.34
C GLY A 90 2.79 -16.81 -24.42
N GLU A 91 3.66 -17.00 -25.41
CA GLU A 91 3.51 -18.02 -26.44
C GLU A 91 4.41 -19.22 -26.13
N GLY A 92 3.94 -20.44 -26.41
CA GLY A 92 4.73 -21.65 -26.17
C GLY A 92 4.00 -22.94 -26.58
N ALA A 93 4.77 -24.00 -26.79
CA ALA A 93 4.23 -25.31 -27.17
C ALA A 93 3.66 -26.12 -25.99
N THR A 94 4.05 -25.79 -24.75
CA THR A 94 3.55 -26.43 -23.52
C THR A 94 2.97 -25.38 -22.56
N PRO A 95 2.05 -25.77 -21.65
CA PRO A 95 1.51 -24.86 -20.63
C PRO A 95 2.58 -24.21 -19.75
N GLU A 96 3.65 -24.92 -19.43
CA GLU A 96 4.76 -24.41 -18.62
C GLU A 96 5.59 -23.36 -19.39
N ALA A 97 5.81 -23.58 -20.69
CA ALA A 97 6.48 -22.62 -21.54
C ALA A 97 5.66 -21.33 -21.70
N ILE A 98 4.34 -21.46 -21.86
CA ILE A 98 3.39 -20.33 -21.87
C ILE A 98 3.45 -19.56 -20.55
N ALA A 99 3.43 -20.26 -19.41
CA ALA A 99 3.50 -19.64 -18.09
C ALA A 99 4.83 -18.90 -17.87
N ALA A 100 5.96 -19.49 -18.27
CA ALA A 100 7.28 -18.86 -18.17
C ALA A 100 7.44 -17.62 -19.09
N ALA A 101 6.93 -17.70 -20.32
CA ALA A 101 6.90 -16.56 -21.23
C ALA A 101 5.96 -15.46 -20.72
N THR A 102 4.82 -15.83 -20.14
CA THR A 102 3.89 -14.88 -19.51
C THR A 102 4.55 -14.18 -18.33
N LEU A 103 5.25 -14.92 -17.47
CA LEU A 103 6.00 -14.35 -16.34
C LEU A 103 7.04 -13.33 -16.81
N THR A 104 7.77 -13.65 -17.88
CA THR A 104 8.73 -12.71 -18.50
C THR A 104 8.04 -11.44 -18.98
N ASN A 105 6.87 -11.56 -19.62
CA ASN A 105 6.12 -10.39 -20.08
C ASN A 105 5.59 -9.55 -18.90
N ILE A 106 5.17 -10.19 -17.79
CA ILE A 106 4.68 -9.52 -16.59
C ILE A 106 5.80 -8.74 -15.91
N ILE A 107 6.97 -9.35 -15.72
CA ILE A 107 8.17 -8.67 -15.22
C ILE A 107 8.50 -7.48 -16.13
N GLY A 108 8.52 -7.75 -17.44
CA GLY A 108 8.78 -6.75 -18.47
C GLY A 108 10.20 -6.21 -18.41
N GLY A 109 10.38 -4.99 -18.92
CA GLY A 109 11.66 -4.33 -18.98
C GLY A 109 11.54 -2.92 -19.54
N VAL A 110 12.69 -2.26 -19.71
CA VAL A 110 12.76 -0.94 -20.35
C VAL A 110 13.45 -1.11 -21.71
N GLY A 111 12.68 -0.91 -22.78
CA GLY A 111 13.16 -0.94 -24.16
C GLY A 111 13.20 0.45 -24.79
N ILE A 112 13.64 0.51 -26.05
CA ILE A 112 13.65 1.74 -26.85
C ILE A 112 12.23 2.29 -27.04
N ASP A 113 11.25 1.39 -27.16
CA ASP A 113 9.84 1.73 -27.39
C ASP A 113 9.06 2.06 -26.09
N GLY A 114 9.72 1.97 -24.94
CA GLY A 114 9.17 2.29 -23.62
C GLY A 114 9.26 1.16 -22.60
N SER A 115 8.64 1.40 -21.45
CA SER A 115 8.51 0.44 -20.35
C SER A 115 7.46 -0.64 -20.68
N THR A 116 7.70 -1.87 -20.24
CA THR A 116 6.75 -3.00 -20.35
C THR A 116 6.51 -3.66 -18.98
N GLY A 117 5.37 -4.35 -18.85
CA GLY A 117 5.04 -5.10 -17.63
C GLY A 117 4.99 -4.24 -16.37
N ILE A 118 5.64 -4.71 -15.30
CA ILE A 118 5.70 -4.04 -13.99
C ILE A 118 6.35 -2.65 -14.07
N GLN A 119 7.27 -2.42 -15.02
CA GLN A 119 7.94 -1.13 -15.17
C GLN A 119 6.96 0.01 -15.52
N CYS A 120 5.87 -0.31 -16.25
CA CYS A 120 4.85 0.66 -16.63
C CYS A 120 4.17 1.33 -15.42
N LEU A 121 4.17 0.68 -14.25
CA LEU A 121 3.55 1.22 -13.04
C LEU A 121 4.19 2.54 -12.58
N VAL A 122 5.44 2.80 -12.98
CA VAL A 122 6.09 4.07 -12.63
C VAL A 122 5.67 5.21 -13.54
N ASP A 123 5.35 4.89 -14.79
CA ASP A 123 4.86 5.88 -15.76
C ASP A 123 3.39 6.26 -15.49
N ALA A 124 2.71 5.54 -14.60
CA ALA A 124 1.30 5.74 -14.29
C ALA A 124 0.96 7.18 -13.84
N GLU A 125 1.80 7.82 -13.03
CA GLU A 125 1.53 9.20 -12.59
C GLU A 125 1.57 10.20 -13.76
N SER A 126 2.45 9.98 -14.73
CA SER A 126 2.57 10.82 -15.93
C SER A 126 1.41 10.59 -16.92
N VAL A 127 1.00 9.33 -17.09
CA VAL A 127 -0.01 8.94 -18.08
C VAL A 127 -1.43 9.19 -17.57
N VAL A 128 -1.74 8.76 -16.34
CA VAL A 128 -3.11 8.80 -15.80
C VAL A 128 -3.28 9.78 -14.64
N GLY A 129 -2.22 10.45 -14.19
CA GLY A 129 -2.29 11.46 -13.11
C GLY A 129 -2.38 10.86 -11.70
N PHE A 130 -2.30 9.53 -11.56
CA PHE A 130 -2.35 8.83 -10.27
C PHE A 130 -1.12 7.95 -10.08
N SER A 131 -0.54 8.00 -8.87
CA SER A 131 0.56 7.11 -8.47
C SER A 131 0.00 5.99 -7.60
N PRO A 132 0.25 4.72 -7.94
CA PRO A 132 -0.23 3.60 -7.13
C PRO A 132 0.53 3.50 -5.81
N LYS A 133 -0.18 3.13 -4.73
CA LYS A 133 0.37 2.94 -3.38
C LYS A 133 0.24 1.52 -2.86
N ILE A 134 -0.49 0.68 -3.57
CA ILE A 134 -0.62 -0.75 -3.33
C ILE A 134 -0.35 -1.44 -4.67
N LEU A 135 0.65 -2.31 -4.75
CA LEU A 135 1.03 -3.00 -5.98
C LEU A 135 0.74 -4.49 -5.86
N ILE A 136 0.20 -5.07 -6.93
CA ILE A 136 -0.11 -6.49 -7.02
C ILE A 136 0.15 -7.01 -8.44
N ALA A 137 0.56 -8.27 -8.53
CA ALA A 137 0.59 -9.05 -9.76
C ALA A 137 -0.02 -10.42 -9.46
N THR A 138 -1.34 -10.43 -9.24
CA THR A 138 -2.11 -11.56 -8.70
C THR A 138 -1.88 -12.83 -9.51
N GLY A 139 -1.44 -13.88 -8.81
CA GLY A 139 -1.13 -15.18 -9.42
C GLY A 139 0.25 -15.31 -10.06
N PHE A 140 1.10 -14.27 -10.00
CA PHE A 140 2.49 -14.30 -10.45
C PHE A 140 3.49 -14.00 -9.32
N THR A 141 3.03 -13.40 -8.22
CA THR A 141 3.85 -13.08 -7.05
C THR A 141 4.23 -14.28 -6.19
N ASP A 142 3.78 -15.49 -6.51
CA ASP A 142 4.32 -16.73 -5.91
C ASP A 142 5.73 -17.04 -6.46
N LYS A 143 6.08 -16.48 -7.62
CA LYS A 143 7.41 -16.60 -8.23
C LYS A 143 8.30 -15.46 -7.76
N LYS A 144 9.43 -15.81 -7.15
CA LYS A 144 10.41 -14.84 -6.61
C LYS A 144 10.81 -13.76 -7.63
N ALA A 145 11.06 -14.13 -8.88
CA ALA A 145 11.47 -13.18 -9.92
C ALA A 145 10.46 -12.03 -10.13
N CYS A 146 9.16 -12.32 -10.11
CA CYS A 146 8.12 -11.30 -10.22
C CYS A 146 8.00 -10.47 -8.94
N ALA A 147 8.08 -11.12 -7.77
CA ALA A 147 8.02 -10.44 -6.48
C ALA A 147 9.17 -9.44 -6.30
N ASP A 148 10.41 -9.83 -6.62
CA ASP A 148 11.60 -8.98 -6.50
C ASP A 148 11.50 -7.74 -7.40
N GLU A 149 11.06 -7.90 -8.65
CA GLU A 149 10.88 -6.76 -9.55
C GLU A 149 9.79 -5.81 -9.06
N LEU A 150 8.67 -6.35 -8.57
CA LEU A 150 7.59 -5.54 -8.01
C LEU A 150 8.04 -4.78 -6.76
N LEU A 151 8.90 -5.37 -5.93
CA LEU A 151 9.48 -4.72 -4.76
C LEU A 151 10.47 -3.61 -5.12
N SER A 152 11.29 -3.81 -6.17
CA SER A 152 12.17 -2.76 -6.73
C SER A 152 11.36 -1.51 -7.13
N ILE A 153 10.23 -1.72 -7.81
CA ILE A 153 9.31 -0.64 -8.18
C ILE A 153 8.61 -0.03 -6.97
N ALA A 154 8.23 -0.83 -5.99
CA ALA A 154 7.62 -0.37 -4.76
C ALA A 154 8.54 0.58 -3.97
N ASP A 155 9.84 0.29 -3.94
CA ASP A 155 10.84 1.17 -3.31
C ASP A 155 10.94 2.53 -4.01
N ARG A 156 10.86 2.55 -5.35
CA ARG A 156 10.84 3.78 -6.15
C ARG A 156 9.56 4.60 -5.92
N LEU A 157 8.41 3.93 -5.90
CA LEU A 157 7.08 4.57 -5.77
C LEU A 157 6.64 4.84 -4.33
N ARG A 158 7.35 4.31 -3.32
CA ARG A 158 6.90 4.24 -1.92
C ARG A 158 5.51 3.60 -1.81
N ALA A 159 5.34 2.48 -2.48
CA ALA A 159 4.14 1.66 -2.43
C ALA A 159 4.38 0.40 -1.59
N ILE A 160 3.31 -0.24 -1.13
CA ILE A 160 3.40 -1.60 -0.58
C ILE A 160 3.15 -2.62 -1.69
N VAL A 161 3.71 -3.81 -1.55
CA VAL A 161 3.42 -4.95 -2.42
C VAL A 161 2.70 -6.00 -1.62
N VAL A 162 1.53 -6.43 -2.10
CA VAL A 162 0.85 -7.60 -1.54
C VAL A 162 1.27 -8.82 -2.36
N LEU A 163 2.01 -9.71 -1.72
CA LEU A 163 2.53 -10.95 -2.32
C LEU A 163 1.58 -12.11 -2.01
N ASP A 164 1.38 -12.97 -2.98
CA ASP A 164 0.75 -14.28 -2.81
C ASP A 164 1.79 -15.33 -2.41
N GLY A 165 1.48 -16.15 -1.40
CA GLY A 165 2.27 -17.33 -1.09
C GLY A 165 2.08 -18.46 -2.11
N PRO A 166 2.95 -19.50 -2.05
CA PRO A 166 2.88 -20.64 -2.97
C PRO A 166 1.61 -21.48 -2.81
N ASN A 167 0.85 -21.31 -1.72
CA ASN A 167 -0.42 -22.01 -1.47
C ASN A 167 -0.31 -23.55 -1.44
N THR A 168 0.89 -24.08 -1.15
CA THR A 168 1.18 -25.52 -1.10
C THR A 168 1.24 -26.03 0.35
N THR A 169 2.29 -25.70 1.09
CA THR A 169 2.47 -26.07 2.50
C THR A 169 2.91 -24.87 3.33
N ASP A 170 2.78 -24.97 4.66
CA ASP A 170 3.21 -23.91 5.56
C ASP A 170 4.72 -23.69 5.49
N GLU A 171 5.50 -24.77 5.38
CA GLU A 171 6.96 -24.71 5.26
C GLU A 171 7.39 -24.02 3.96
N ALA A 172 6.66 -24.26 2.86
CA ALA A 172 6.91 -23.57 1.60
C ALA A 172 6.62 -22.06 1.71
N ALA A 173 5.54 -21.68 2.40
CA ALA A 173 5.23 -20.27 2.66
C ALA A 173 6.28 -19.60 3.55
N ILE A 174 6.74 -20.27 4.61
CA ILE A 174 7.80 -19.78 5.50
C ILE A 174 9.14 -19.63 4.76
N THR A 175 9.49 -20.63 3.94
CA THR A 175 10.72 -20.59 3.13
C THR A 175 10.67 -19.42 2.17
N TYR A 176 9.53 -19.24 1.49
CA TYR A 176 9.33 -18.13 0.57
C TYR A 176 9.39 -16.78 1.29
N ALA A 177 8.80 -16.66 2.48
CA ALA A 177 8.90 -15.45 3.31
C ALA A 177 10.36 -15.10 3.65
N GLY A 178 11.18 -16.11 3.94
CA GLY A 178 12.61 -15.97 4.25
C GLY A 178 13.47 -15.46 3.10
N ASP A 179 12.99 -15.51 1.85
CA ASP A 179 13.71 -14.98 0.68
C ASP A 179 13.66 -13.44 0.59
N PHE A 180 12.90 -12.77 1.46
CA PHE A 180 12.69 -11.33 1.44
C PHE A 180 13.08 -10.65 2.76
N GLY A 181 13.61 -9.44 2.65
CA GLY A 181 13.97 -8.58 3.80
C GLY A 181 13.46 -7.15 3.69
N ASN A 182 12.40 -6.91 2.90
CA ASN A 182 11.88 -5.59 2.56
C ASN A 182 10.61 -5.23 3.36
N ALA A 183 10.61 -4.05 3.99
CA ALA A 183 9.47 -3.51 4.75
C ALA A 183 8.21 -3.21 3.91
N ARG A 184 8.32 -3.16 2.58
CA ARG A 184 7.20 -2.93 1.66
C ARG A 184 6.57 -4.24 1.17
N ALA A 185 7.12 -5.39 1.52
CA ALA A 185 6.55 -6.70 1.19
C ALA A 185 5.54 -7.13 2.26
N PHE A 186 4.31 -7.44 1.85
CA PHE A 186 3.27 -8.02 2.69
C PHE A 186 2.80 -9.34 2.08
N LEU A 187 3.22 -10.46 2.67
CA LEU A 187 2.93 -11.80 2.15
C LEU A 187 1.65 -12.37 2.75
N VAL A 188 0.80 -12.91 1.87
CA VAL A 188 -0.47 -13.53 2.25
C VAL A 188 -0.50 -14.97 1.77
N ASP A 189 -0.69 -15.90 2.70
CA ASP A 189 -0.90 -17.32 2.42
C ASP A 189 -1.89 -17.88 3.46
N PRO A 190 -2.88 -18.72 3.08
CA PRO A 190 -3.12 -19.33 1.76
C PRO A 190 -4.00 -18.48 0.83
N GLY A 191 -4.19 -18.99 -0.40
CA GLY A 191 -5.19 -18.47 -1.34
C GLY A 191 -6.63 -18.64 -0.83
N VAL A 192 -7.59 -18.08 -1.57
CA VAL A 192 -9.02 -18.07 -1.20
C VAL A 192 -9.84 -18.93 -2.16
N LYS A 193 -10.97 -19.47 -1.67
CA LYS A 193 -12.00 -20.11 -2.48
C LYS A 193 -13.11 -19.10 -2.74
N VAL A 194 -13.49 -18.98 -4.00
CA VAL A 194 -14.53 -18.08 -4.48
C VAL A 194 -15.51 -18.88 -5.32
N PHE A 195 -16.81 -18.65 -5.11
CA PHE A 195 -17.84 -19.21 -5.96
C PHE A 195 -17.96 -18.37 -7.24
N ALA A 196 -17.59 -18.94 -8.37
CA ALA A 196 -17.63 -18.28 -9.67
C ALA A 196 -18.15 -19.25 -10.73
N ASN A 197 -19.04 -18.78 -11.60
CA ASN A 197 -19.58 -19.56 -12.71
C ASN A 197 -20.23 -20.91 -12.32
N GLY A 198 -20.81 -20.99 -11.12
CA GLY A 198 -21.48 -22.19 -10.62
C GLY A 198 -20.60 -23.16 -9.84
N ASP A 199 -19.28 -22.91 -9.77
CA ASP A 199 -18.31 -23.78 -9.10
C ASP A 199 -17.40 -23.02 -8.11
N GLU A 200 -16.86 -23.73 -7.13
CA GLU A 200 -15.82 -23.18 -6.25
C GLU A 200 -14.45 -23.23 -6.95
N THR A 201 -13.85 -22.06 -7.13
CA THR A 201 -12.52 -21.91 -7.72
C THR A 201 -11.54 -21.33 -6.71
N VAL A 202 -10.29 -21.81 -6.73
CA VAL A 202 -9.21 -21.26 -5.90
C VAL A 202 -8.60 -20.07 -6.63
N ARG A 203 -8.50 -18.93 -5.95
CA ARG A 203 -7.86 -17.71 -6.42
C ARG A 203 -6.76 -17.26 -5.45
N PRO A 204 -5.71 -16.57 -5.95
CA PRO A 204 -4.74 -15.93 -5.07
C PRO A 204 -5.40 -14.84 -4.20
N ALA A 205 -4.84 -14.58 -3.01
CA ALA A 205 -5.46 -13.69 -2.03
C ALA A 205 -5.10 -12.21 -2.20
N SER A 206 -4.03 -11.89 -2.94
CA SER A 206 -3.45 -10.56 -3.07
C SER A 206 -4.45 -9.50 -3.54
N ALA A 207 -5.31 -9.82 -4.50
CA ALA A 207 -6.32 -8.91 -5.02
C ALA A 207 -7.34 -8.50 -3.95
N ARG A 208 -7.90 -9.49 -3.22
CA ARG A 208 -8.85 -9.22 -2.12
C ARG A 208 -8.19 -8.47 -0.99
N VAL A 209 -6.96 -8.82 -0.63
CA VAL A 209 -6.23 -8.11 0.43
C VAL A 209 -5.88 -6.68 0.03
N ALA A 210 -5.49 -6.44 -1.23
CA ALA A 210 -5.28 -5.08 -1.73
C ALA A 210 -6.57 -4.24 -1.68
N GLY A 211 -7.71 -4.83 -2.08
CA GLY A 211 -9.03 -4.22 -1.93
C GLY A 211 -9.39 -3.93 -0.47
N LEU A 212 -9.07 -4.85 0.45
CA LEU A 212 -9.29 -4.68 1.89
C LEU A 212 -8.44 -3.56 2.49
N ILE A 213 -7.18 -3.43 2.06
CA ILE A 213 -6.31 -2.32 2.46
C ILE A 213 -6.90 -0.99 1.97
N ALA A 214 -7.33 -0.93 0.71
CA ALA A 214 -7.97 0.25 0.15
C ALA A 214 -9.29 0.61 0.89
N LYS A 215 -10.06 -0.40 1.30
CA LYS A 215 -11.25 -0.22 2.14
C LYS A 215 -10.89 0.37 3.51
N SER A 216 -9.94 -0.24 4.21
CA SER A 216 -9.50 0.21 5.54
C SER A 216 -8.98 1.64 5.52
N ASP A 217 -8.27 2.03 4.45
CA ASP A 217 -7.80 3.40 4.26
C ASP A 217 -8.94 4.42 4.18
N ASN A 218 -9.99 4.09 3.44
CA ASN A 218 -11.13 4.98 3.24
C ASN A 218 -12.01 5.06 4.50
N ASP A 219 -12.22 3.94 5.17
CA ASP A 219 -13.15 3.85 6.30
C ASP A 219 -12.51 4.30 7.63
N ARG A 220 -11.22 3.99 7.83
CA ARG A 220 -10.52 4.17 9.12
C ARG A 220 -9.25 5.02 9.02
N GLY A 221 -8.63 5.10 7.84
CA GLY A 221 -7.38 5.82 7.60
C GLY A 221 -6.18 4.88 7.39
N PHE A 222 -5.17 5.39 6.69
CA PHE A 222 -3.98 4.61 6.27
C PHE A 222 -3.08 4.12 7.42
N TRP A 223 -3.27 4.64 8.63
CA TRP A 223 -2.55 4.23 9.84
C TRP A 223 -3.21 3.04 10.55
N TRP A 224 -4.40 2.61 10.10
CA TRP A 224 -5.03 1.39 10.59
C TRP A 224 -4.46 0.15 9.92
N SER A 225 -4.31 -0.92 10.71
CA SER A 225 -3.95 -2.22 10.19
C SER A 225 -5.15 -2.86 9.46
N PRO A 226 -4.95 -3.49 8.29
CA PRO A 226 -5.99 -4.25 7.60
C PRO A 226 -6.28 -5.60 8.31
N SER A 227 -5.47 -6.00 9.30
CA SER A 227 -5.72 -7.20 10.11
C SER A 227 -7.02 -7.08 10.92
N ASN A 228 -7.65 -8.22 11.18
CA ASN A 228 -8.95 -8.36 11.84
C ASN A 228 -10.13 -7.70 11.10
N GLN A 229 -9.95 -7.31 9.84
CA GLN A 229 -11.05 -6.86 8.98
C GLN A 229 -11.62 -8.04 8.19
N GLU A 230 -12.94 -7.99 7.95
CA GLU A 230 -13.66 -9.02 7.21
C GLU A 230 -13.32 -8.98 5.72
N ILE A 231 -13.04 -10.15 5.14
CA ILE A 231 -12.86 -10.35 3.70
C ILE A 231 -14.19 -10.79 3.11
N LEU A 232 -14.71 -9.98 2.20
CA LEU A 232 -15.98 -10.25 1.52
C LEU A 232 -15.79 -11.18 0.31
N GLY A 233 -16.84 -11.86 -0.12
CA GLY A 233 -16.87 -12.62 -1.38
C GLY A 233 -16.04 -13.90 -1.42
N ILE A 234 -15.72 -14.50 -0.27
CA ILE A 234 -15.01 -15.78 -0.19
C ILE A 234 -15.87 -16.84 0.49
N THR A 235 -15.78 -18.09 0.01
CA THR A 235 -16.46 -19.24 0.61
C THR A 235 -15.55 -20.02 1.56
N GLY A 236 -14.23 -19.87 1.40
CA GLY A 236 -13.24 -20.57 2.19
C GLY A 236 -11.82 -20.11 1.91
N THR A 237 -10.87 -20.68 2.63
CA THR A 237 -9.46 -20.64 2.28
C THR A 237 -9.10 -21.88 1.47
N ALA A 238 -8.08 -21.77 0.61
CA ALA A 238 -7.58 -22.90 -0.17
C ALA A 238 -7.03 -24.01 0.73
N ARG A 239 -6.28 -23.61 1.77
CA ARG A 239 -5.81 -24.49 2.84
C ARG A 239 -6.47 -24.08 4.16
N PRO A 240 -6.92 -25.02 5.01
CA PRO A 240 -7.44 -24.68 6.32
C PRO A 240 -6.31 -24.16 7.22
N VAL A 241 -6.48 -22.96 7.75
CA VAL A 241 -5.63 -22.38 8.78
C VAL A 241 -6.37 -22.48 10.10
N ASP A 242 -5.85 -23.29 11.03
CA ASP A 242 -6.39 -23.35 12.38
C ASP A 242 -6.03 -22.08 13.16
N PHE A 243 -7.03 -21.62 13.90
CA PHE A 243 -6.95 -20.49 14.80
C PHE A 243 -7.87 -20.78 15.98
N LEU A 244 -7.29 -20.79 17.18
CA LEU A 244 -8.02 -20.91 18.44
C LEU A 244 -7.64 -19.73 19.31
N LEU A 245 -8.65 -19.08 19.91
CA LEU A 245 -8.44 -17.90 20.72
C LEU A 245 -7.59 -18.23 21.94
N GLY A 246 -6.42 -17.62 22.05
CA GLY A 246 -5.47 -17.85 23.15
C GLY A 246 -4.54 -19.05 22.96
N ASP A 247 -4.58 -19.76 21.82
CA ASP A 247 -3.67 -20.86 21.53
C ASP A 247 -2.42 -20.39 20.75
N PRO A 248 -1.23 -20.37 21.37
CA PRO A 248 0.01 -20.00 20.70
C PRO A 248 0.49 -21.04 19.68
N ASN A 249 -0.03 -22.28 19.72
CA ASN A 249 0.43 -23.36 18.84
C ASN A 249 -0.40 -23.47 17.55
N SER A 250 -1.34 -22.56 17.33
CA SER A 250 -2.15 -22.54 16.11
C SER A 250 -1.29 -22.27 14.87
N ARG A 251 -1.64 -22.86 13.73
CA ARG A 251 -0.97 -22.61 12.43
C ARG A 251 -1.00 -21.14 12.05
N ALA A 252 -2.10 -20.44 12.35
CA ALA A 252 -2.18 -19.00 12.16
C ALA A 252 -1.06 -18.27 12.91
N ASN A 253 -0.73 -18.69 14.13
CA ASN A 253 0.36 -18.11 14.90
C ASN A 253 1.74 -18.50 14.33
N LEU A 254 1.94 -19.77 13.97
CA LEU A 254 3.18 -20.26 13.35
C LEU A 254 3.56 -19.45 12.10
N LEU A 255 2.60 -19.20 11.21
CA LEU A 255 2.81 -18.41 9.99
C LEU A 255 3.04 -16.93 10.30
N ASN A 256 2.29 -16.34 11.24
CA ASN A 256 2.44 -14.94 11.62
C ASN A 256 3.78 -14.64 12.32
N GLU A 257 4.33 -15.58 13.09
CA GLU A 257 5.66 -15.46 13.68
C GLU A 257 6.76 -15.34 12.61
N GLN A 258 6.53 -15.92 11.43
CA GLN A 258 7.39 -15.82 10.26
C GLN A 258 6.96 -14.73 9.28
N ASN A 259 6.18 -13.75 9.74
CA ASN A 259 5.70 -12.60 8.96
C ASN A 259 4.79 -12.95 7.77
N VAL A 260 4.13 -14.10 7.79
CA VAL A 260 3.14 -14.51 6.77
C VAL A 260 1.74 -14.21 7.30
N ALA A 261 1.01 -13.32 6.61
CA ALA A 261 -0.38 -13.04 6.95
C ALA A 261 -1.29 -14.16 6.44
N THR A 262 -2.26 -14.54 7.26
CA THR A 262 -3.19 -15.64 7.00
C THR A 262 -4.62 -15.16 6.92
N ILE A 263 -5.55 -16.05 6.59
CA ILE A 263 -6.99 -15.78 6.63
C ILE A 263 -7.61 -16.78 7.60
N ILE A 264 -8.24 -16.27 8.66
CA ILE A 264 -8.90 -17.08 9.70
C ILE A 264 -10.42 -16.98 9.57
N ARG A 265 -11.13 -17.93 10.18
CA ARG A 265 -12.59 -17.91 10.29
C ARG A 265 -13.01 -17.64 11.74
N GLN A 266 -13.37 -16.40 12.03
CA GLN A 266 -13.88 -15.94 13.32
C GLN A 266 -14.89 -14.83 13.06
N ASP A 267 -16.19 -15.11 13.26
CA ASP A 267 -17.29 -14.20 12.93
C ASP A 267 -17.19 -13.65 11.49
N GLY A 268 -17.10 -14.58 10.54
CA GLY A 268 -16.74 -14.32 9.14
C GLY A 268 -15.30 -14.70 8.83
N PHE A 269 -14.88 -14.53 7.57
CA PHE A 269 -13.48 -14.69 7.20
C PHE A 269 -12.75 -13.37 7.39
N ARG A 270 -11.59 -13.40 8.04
CA ARG A 270 -10.82 -12.20 8.39
C ARG A 270 -9.36 -12.34 7.99
N LEU A 271 -8.77 -11.24 7.51
CA LEU A 271 -7.32 -11.15 7.38
C LEU A 271 -6.68 -11.21 8.77
N TRP A 272 -5.67 -12.05 8.95
CA TRP A 272 -5.00 -12.26 10.22
C TRP A 272 -3.49 -12.20 10.05
N GLY A 273 -2.96 -11.01 10.28
CA GLY A 273 -1.54 -10.68 10.17
C GLY A 273 -1.35 -9.23 9.77
N ASN A 274 -0.38 -8.57 10.39
CA ASN A 274 -0.09 -7.15 10.16
C ASN A 274 1.41 -6.86 9.99
N ARG A 275 2.25 -7.91 10.01
CA ARG A 275 3.68 -7.83 9.83
C ARG A 275 4.05 -7.82 8.35
N THR A 276 5.11 -7.10 8.03
CA THR A 276 5.78 -7.07 6.73
C THR A 276 6.99 -7.99 6.76
N LEU A 277 7.54 -8.33 5.60
CA LEU A 277 8.79 -9.11 5.52
C LEU A 277 10.03 -8.22 5.77
N SER A 278 9.93 -7.24 6.68
CA SER A 278 11.05 -6.35 7.00
C SER A 278 12.15 -7.09 7.76
N SER A 279 13.40 -6.86 7.35
CA SER A 279 14.57 -7.24 8.15
C SER A 279 14.83 -6.30 9.34
N ASP A 280 14.23 -5.10 9.37
CA ASP A 280 14.35 -4.13 10.48
C ASP A 280 13.07 -4.13 11.33
N PRO A 281 13.15 -4.51 12.62
CA PRO A 281 12.02 -4.49 13.54
C PRO A 281 11.29 -3.15 13.65
N LYS A 282 11.97 -2.03 13.37
CA LYS A 282 11.34 -0.68 13.41
C LYS A 282 10.18 -0.53 12.43
N PHE A 283 10.25 -1.21 11.30
CA PHE A 283 9.20 -1.20 10.27
C PHE A 283 8.53 -2.56 10.13
N ALA A 284 8.49 -3.36 11.21
CA ALA A 284 7.83 -4.66 11.21
C ALA A 284 6.35 -4.55 10.80
N PHE A 285 5.63 -3.52 11.24
CA PHE A 285 4.19 -3.38 10.97
C PHE A 285 3.88 -2.63 9.67
N LEU A 286 2.91 -3.17 8.91
CA LEU A 286 2.45 -2.58 7.66
C LEU A 286 1.92 -1.16 7.85
N SER A 287 1.07 -0.94 8.86
CA SER A 287 0.49 0.39 9.13
C SER A 287 1.56 1.44 9.47
N THR A 288 2.60 1.06 10.21
CA THR A 288 3.74 1.92 10.54
C THR A 288 4.51 2.33 9.29
N ARG A 289 4.88 1.36 8.43
CA ARG A 289 5.57 1.63 7.16
C ARG A 289 4.74 2.53 6.24
N ARG A 290 3.45 2.21 6.09
CA ARG A 290 2.53 2.99 5.24
C ARG A 290 2.35 4.42 5.74
N THR A 291 2.20 4.61 7.04
CA THR A 291 2.13 5.96 7.65
C THR A 291 3.37 6.79 7.30
N ALA A 292 4.57 6.19 7.40
CA ALA A 292 5.81 6.87 7.04
C ALA A 292 5.87 7.24 5.54
N ASP A 293 5.50 6.33 4.65
CA ASP A 293 5.49 6.57 3.20
C ASP A 293 4.49 7.67 2.80
N VAL A 294 3.27 7.64 3.35
CA VAL A 294 2.22 8.62 3.09
C VAL A 294 2.62 10.02 3.56
N ILE A 295 3.22 10.14 4.74
CA ILE A 295 3.73 11.43 5.25
C ILE A 295 4.83 11.96 4.33
N ALA A 296 5.80 11.13 3.95
CA ALA A 296 6.91 11.54 3.11
C ALA A 296 6.42 12.04 1.73
N ASP A 297 5.49 11.32 1.09
CA ASP A 297 4.97 11.73 -0.22
C ASP A 297 4.06 12.95 -0.14
N SER A 298 3.28 13.09 0.94
CA SER A 298 2.44 14.28 1.15
C SER A 298 3.29 15.53 1.32
N ILE A 299 4.38 15.45 2.11
CA ILE A 299 5.32 16.57 2.28
C ILE A 299 5.96 16.93 0.93
N LYS A 300 6.40 15.95 0.13
CA LYS A 300 7.01 16.20 -1.18
C LYS A 300 6.06 16.91 -2.13
N ARG A 301 4.84 16.37 -2.30
CA ARG A 301 3.84 16.97 -3.19
C ARG A 301 3.38 18.35 -2.72
N GLY A 302 3.26 18.54 -1.40
CA GLY A 302 2.86 19.80 -0.80
C GLY A 302 3.86 20.95 -0.98
N HIS A 303 5.13 20.65 -1.29
CA HIS A 303 6.20 21.65 -1.39
C HIS A 303 6.74 21.86 -2.80
N MET A 304 6.09 21.33 -3.84
CA MET A 304 6.51 21.57 -5.22
C MET A 304 6.57 23.08 -5.57
N TRP A 305 5.70 23.89 -4.96
CA TRP A 305 5.67 25.35 -5.12
C TRP A 305 6.93 26.07 -4.62
N ALA A 306 7.66 25.45 -3.69
CA ALA A 306 8.86 26.00 -3.09
C ALA A 306 10.11 25.76 -3.95
N ASN A 307 10.03 24.85 -4.93
CA ASN A 307 11.10 24.63 -5.89
C ASN A 307 11.38 25.93 -6.65
N ASP A 308 12.66 26.19 -6.93
CA ASP A 308 13.16 27.34 -7.68
C ASP A 308 12.87 28.73 -7.06
N ARG A 309 12.33 28.79 -5.84
CA ARG A 309 12.18 30.06 -5.12
C ARG A 309 13.52 30.51 -4.52
N PRO A 310 13.81 31.81 -4.51
CA PRO A 310 15.02 32.32 -3.88
C PRO A 310 15.03 31.98 -2.39
N VAL A 311 16.14 31.37 -1.96
CA VAL A 311 16.34 30.95 -0.58
C VAL A 311 16.33 32.19 0.33
N SER A 312 15.37 32.22 1.25
CA SER A 312 15.24 33.27 2.25
C SER A 312 14.78 32.67 3.57
N ARG A 313 15.02 33.38 4.67
CA ARG A 313 14.53 32.97 5.99
C ARG A 313 13.03 32.73 6.00
N GLN A 314 12.28 33.64 5.36
CA GLN A 314 10.83 33.56 5.25
C GLN A 314 10.37 32.30 4.51
N LEU A 315 11.09 31.88 3.47
CA LEU A 315 10.81 30.62 2.78
C LEU A 315 11.00 29.42 3.72
N CYS A 316 12.11 29.38 4.46
CA CYS A 316 12.37 28.28 5.39
C CYS A 316 11.33 28.18 6.51
N GLU A 317 10.97 29.32 7.12
CA GLU A 317 9.92 29.39 8.15
C GLU A 317 8.57 28.93 7.57
N SER A 318 8.20 29.42 6.38
CA SER A 318 6.97 29.00 5.69
C SER A 318 6.90 27.50 5.41
N ILE A 319 8.02 26.87 5.02
CA ILE A 319 8.09 25.42 4.76
C ILE A 319 7.92 24.66 6.08
N ALA A 320 8.69 25.03 7.10
CA ALA A 320 8.64 24.36 8.41
C ALA A 320 7.23 24.47 9.04
N ASP A 321 6.60 25.64 8.96
CA ASP A 321 5.24 25.86 9.47
C ASP A 321 4.18 25.08 8.72
N SER A 322 4.31 24.96 7.39
CA SER A 322 3.42 24.13 6.56
C SER A 322 3.51 22.66 6.97
N VAL A 323 4.72 22.11 7.11
CA VAL A 323 4.93 20.73 7.57
C VAL A 323 4.40 20.54 8.99
N ASN A 324 4.69 21.47 9.92
CA ASN A 324 4.20 21.37 11.29
C ASN A 324 2.67 21.44 11.37
N SER A 325 2.03 22.27 10.55
CA SER A 325 0.57 22.33 10.48
C SER A 325 -0.02 21.00 10.00
N TYR A 326 0.60 20.38 9.00
CA TYR A 326 0.21 19.06 8.52
C TYR A 326 0.38 17.98 9.59
N LEU A 327 1.53 17.92 10.26
CA LEU A 327 1.77 16.95 11.33
C LEU A 327 0.79 17.12 12.50
N ARG A 328 0.44 18.37 12.88
CA ARG A 328 -0.61 18.62 13.88
C ARG A 328 -1.99 18.09 13.44
N SER A 329 -2.34 18.23 12.17
CA SER A 329 -3.58 17.66 11.65
C SER A 329 -3.60 16.13 11.74
N LEU A 330 -2.46 15.47 11.50
CA LEU A 330 -2.32 14.02 11.65
C LEU A 330 -2.44 13.57 13.11
N VAL A 331 -1.87 14.35 14.05
CA VAL A 331 -2.04 14.10 15.50
C VAL A 331 -3.51 14.22 15.89
N ALA A 332 -4.22 15.25 15.41
CA ALA A 332 -5.64 15.45 15.72
C ALA A 332 -6.53 14.30 15.19
N MET A 333 -6.14 13.67 14.08
CA MET A 333 -6.82 12.48 13.54
C MET A 333 -6.41 11.16 14.22
N GLY A 334 -5.39 11.17 15.09
CA GLY A 334 -4.82 9.96 15.69
C GLY A 334 -3.93 9.14 14.75
N ALA A 335 -3.52 9.71 13.61
CA ALA A 335 -2.67 9.03 12.63
C ALA A 335 -1.21 8.90 13.08
N ILE A 336 -0.75 9.86 13.89
CA ILE A 336 0.56 9.84 14.55
C ILE A 336 0.40 10.29 16.00
N LEU A 337 1.27 9.82 16.88
CA LEU A 337 1.29 10.22 18.30
C LEU A 337 1.88 11.63 18.49
N GLY A 338 2.74 12.04 17.57
CA GLY A 338 3.41 13.35 17.59
C GLY A 338 4.31 13.52 16.38
N GLY A 339 4.62 14.78 16.06
CA GLY A 339 5.60 15.11 15.03
C GLY A 339 5.97 16.58 15.02
N VAL A 340 7.21 16.88 14.60
CA VAL A 340 7.71 18.25 14.45
C VAL A 340 8.75 18.29 13.33
N CYS A 341 8.75 19.40 12.59
CA CYS A 341 9.69 19.75 11.55
C CYS A 341 10.45 21.03 11.93
N TRP A 342 11.76 21.03 11.69
CA TRP A 342 12.64 22.15 11.97
C TRP A 342 13.82 22.13 10.98
N TYR A 343 14.60 23.21 10.98
CA TYR A 343 15.82 23.32 10.19
C TYR A 343 16.91 23.95 11.06
N ASP A 344 18.08 23.32 11.11
CA ASP A 344 19.19 23.76 11.95
C ASP A 344 20.32 24.33 11.11
N ARG A 345 21.10 25.25 11.70
CA ARG A 345 22.31 25.80 11.07
C ARG A 345 23.38 24.72 10.84
N ALA A 346 23.45 23.72 11.71
CA ALA A 346 24.42 22.63 11.62
C ALA A 346 24.26 21.79 10.33
N ASP A 347 23.04 21.66 9.80
CA ASP A 347 22.79 20.88 8.57
C ASP A 347 22.88 21.72 7.29
N ASN A 348 22.97 23.04 7.44
CA ASN A 348 22.83 24.05 6.39
C ASN A 348 24.05 24.99 6.39
N GLU A 349 25.20 24.42 6.03
CA GLU A 349 26.46 25.13 5.85
C GLU A 349 26.41 26.09 4.66
N ASN A 350 27.31 27.08 4.65
CA ASN A 350 27.31 28.15 3.64
C ASN A 350 27.57 27.64 2.21
N ASN A 351 28.39 26.60 2.05
CA ASN A 351 28.68 25.96 0.77
C ASN A 351 27.42 25.34 0.13
N GLU A 352 26.62 24.61 0.90
CA GLU A 352 25.38 23.98 0.45
C GLU A 352 24.31 25.03 0.15
N LEU A 353 24.18 26.04 1.01
CA LEU A 353 23.23 27.15 0.80
C LEU A 353 23.58 27.97 -0.45
N ALA A 354 24.87 28.21 -0.71
CA ALA A 354 25.32 28.87 -1.94
C ALA A 354 25.00 28.05 -3.21
N GLN A 355 24.86 26.73 -3.08
CA GLN A 355 24.39 25.83 -4.14
C GLN A 355 22.86 25.68 -4.17
N GLY A 356 22.12 26.45 -3.36
CA GLY A 356 20.65 26.38 -3.28
C GLY A 356 20.11 25.15 -2.56
N LYS A 357 20.95 24.40 -1.84
CA LYS A 357 20.56 23.19 -1.10
C LYS A 357 20.21 23.53 0.33
N ILE A 358 18.99 23.16 0.76
CA ILE A 358 18.51 23.34 2.13
C ILE A 358 18.03 21.99 2.66
N ARG A 359 18.37 21.68 3.91
CA ARG A 359 17.94 20.48 4.62
C ARG A 359 16.97 20.85 5.74
N PHE A 360 15.84 20.15 5.73
CA PHE A 360 14.85 20.17 6.80
C PHE A 360 14.87 18.81 7.51
N ARG A 361 14.78 18.82 8.83
CA ARG A 361 14.57 17.63 9.64
C ARG A 361 13.12 17.57 10.07
N TYR A 362 12.57 16.37 10.13
CA TYR A 362 11.30 16.13 10.77
C TYR A 362 11.35 14.79 11.50
N LYS A 363 10.65 14.72 12.63
CA LYS A 363 10.46 13.50 13.41
C LYS A 363 8.98 13.28 13.60
N PHE A 364 8.56 12.03 13.63
CA PHE A 364 7.20 11.62 13.91
C PHE A 364 7.18 10.21 14.50
N THR A 365 6.08 9.83 15.15
CA THR A 365 5.89 8.49 15.70
C THR A 365 4.52 7.96 15.30
N PRO A 366 4.42 6.93 14.43
CA PRO A 366 3.16 6.27 14.15
C PRO A 366 2.74 5.37 15.33
N PRO A 367 1.44 5.22 15.61
CA PRO A 367 0.97 4.27 16.61
C PRO A 367 1.15 2.83 16.10
N PRO A 368 1.80 1.93 16.86
CA PRO A 368 1.84 0.52 16.51
C PRO A 368 0.44 -0.11 16.69
N PRO A 369 0.08 -1.12 15.88
CA PRO A 369 -1.14 -1.88 16.11
C PRO A 369 -1.05 -2.68 17.42
N ALA A 370 -2.16 -2.81 18.14
CA ALA A 370 -2.26 -3.66 19.33
C ALA A 370 -2.30 -5.15 18.92
N GLU A 371 -1.13 -5.73 18.65
CA GLU A 371 -1.00 -7.09 18.15
C GLU A 371 -1.29 -8.16 19.23
N ARG A 372 -0.92 -7.89 20.48
CA ARG A 372 -1.18 -8.79 21.63
C ARG A 372 -1.78 -8.02 22.79
N LEU A 373 -2.91 -8.51 23.28
CA LEU A 373 -3.56 -8.05 24.50
C LEU A 373 -3.47 -9.17 25.54
N THR A 374 -2.91 -8.86 26.71
CA THR A 374 -2.79 -9.81 27.82
C THR A 374 -3.61 -9.29 28.99
N PHE A 375 -4.64 -10.05 29.39
CA PHE A 375 -5.38 -9.80 30.63
C PHE A 375 -4.81 -10.70 31.72
N VAL A 376 -4.42 -10.10 32.85
CA VAL A 376 -3.95 -10.82 34.03
C VAL A 376 -5.08 -10.83 35.05
N SER A 377 -5.65 -12.01 35.29
CA SER A 377 -6.71 -12.19 36.29
C SER A 377 -6.10 -12.50 37.66
N GLU A 378 -6.54 -11.78 38.69
CA GLU A 378 -6.24 -12.06 40.09
C GLU A 378 -7.54 -12.35 40.84
N THR A 379 -7.57 -13.44 41.60
CA THR A 379 -8.67 -13.73 42.52
C THR A 379 -8.29 -13.23 43.91
N VAL A 380 -9.06 -12.27 44.44
CA VAL A 380 -8.85 -11.71 45.79
C VAL A 380 -9.90 -12.24 46.75
N GLU A 381 -9.52 -12.44 48.01
CA GLU A 381 -10.42 -12.92 49.07
C GLU A 381 -11.16 -11.77 49.77
N ASP A 382 -10.69 -10.53 49.64
CA ASP A 382 -11.22 -9.33 50.30
C ASP A 382 -12.70 -9.04 49.95
N TYR A 383 -13.19 -9.56 48.82
CA TYR A 383 -14.60 -9.41 48.43
C TYR A 383 -15.55 -10.37 49.16
N TYR A 384 -15.03 -11.37 49.88
CA TYR A 384 -15.86 -12.24 50.72
C TYR A 384 -16.43 -11.50 51.94
N ASP A 385 -15.87 -10.35 52.32
CA ASP A 385 -16.40 -9.51 53.40
C ASP A 385 -17.85 -9.03 53.12
N VAL A 386 -18.24 -8.90 51.84
CA VAL A 386 -19.61 -8.53 51.43
C VAL A 386 -20.65 -9.60 51.79
N ILE A 387 -20.24 -10.86 52.00
CA ILE A 387 -21.16 -11.95 52.36
C ILE A 387 -21.67 -11.81 53.80
N PHE A 388 -20.92 -11.14 54.68
CA PHE A 388 -21.23 -11.02 56.11
C PHE A 388 -21.51 -9.58 56.56
N GLY A 389 -21.65 -8.64 55.63
CA GLY A 389 -21.95 -7.22 55.86
C GLY A 389 -23.44 -6.88 55.88
#